data_AF-A0A8X7NBE7-F1
#
_entry.id   AF-A0A8X7NBE7-F1
#
_cell.length_a   1.000
_cell.length_b   1.000
_cell.length_c   1.000
_cell.angle_alpha   90.00
_cell.angle_beta   90.00
_cell.angle_gamma   90.00
#
_symmetry.space_group_name_H-M   'P 1'
#
loop_
_entity.id
_entity.type
_entity.pdbx_description
1 polymer ?
#
loop_
_entity_poly.entity_id
_entity_poly.type
_entity_poly.pdbx_seq_one_letter_code
_entity_poly.pdbx_strand_id
1 'polypeptide(L)'
;MRFSSASAFFALSIAATVAAASASTNQTLGARAPWADTIWINGPDDFCMIMPKTRMTIGDSEYPGGTRSYCTKPANPAQGQIPAGLWKRKWVSKARGKSGARQIQITGCINPSASKRLIPSDGGGQYDSHGGEGGLGNPRGSVCKGYKVFVELVEPDVGRACIRCCDNPRDCPLQYDLEGCPKVIPGRYDGCR
;
A
#
# COMPACT_ATOMS: atom_id res chain seq x y z
N MET A 1 -13.94 59.33 -71.87
CA MET A 1 -14.68 58.22 -72.50
C MET A 1 -14.21 56.92 -71.88
N ARG A 2 -15.17 56.06 -71.53
CA ARG A 2 -15.02 54.85 -70.72
C ARG A 2 -14.40 53.71 -71.54
N PHE A 3 -13.56 52.89 -70.92
CA PHE A 3 -13.49 51.45 -71.22
C PHE A 3 -13.28 50.68 -69.90
N SER A 4 -14.30 49.89 -69.56
CA SER A 4 -14.34 48.97 -68.42
C SER A 4 -13.69 47.65 -68.82
N SER A 5 -12.76 47.14 -68.00
CA SER A 5 -12.37 45.72 -68.00
C SER A 5 -12.91 45.08 -66.73
N ALA A 6 -13.80 44.10 -66.92
CA ALA A 6 -14.34 43.27 -65.86
C ALA A 6 -13.38 42.11 -65.57
N SER A 7 -12.83 42.05 -64.37
CA SER A 7 -12.07 40.91 -63.89
C SER A 7 -13.00 39.95 -63.14
N ALA A 8 -13.15 38.74 -63.70
CA ALA A 8 -13.86 37.64 -63.09
C ALA A 8 -13.08 37.11 -61.88
N PHE A 9 -13.70 37.13 -60.70
CA PHE A 9 -13.16 36.48 -59.51
C PHE A 9 -13.51 34.99 -59.54
N PHE A 10 -12.52 34.14 -59.76
CA PHE A 10 -12.61 32.69 -59.54
C PHE A 10 -12.68 32.43 -58.02
N ALA A 11 -13.82 31.97 -57.52
CA ALA A 11 -13.97 31.51 -56.15
C ALA A 11 -13.45 30.08 -56.01
N LEU A 12 -12.24 29.91 -55.48
CA LEU A 12 -11.70 28.59 -55.13
C LEU A 12 -12.18 28.22 -53.72
N SER A 13 -13.20 27.36 -53.64
CA SER A 13 -13.70 26.84 -52.37
C SER A 13 -12.78 25.72 -51.88
N ILE A 14 -11.98 25.99 -50.85
CA ILE A 14 -11.17 24.98 -50.15
C ILE A 14 -12.08 24.32 -49.10
N ALA A 15 -12.52 23.09 -49.38
CA ALA A 15 -13.21 22.27 -48.38
C ALA A 15 -12.20 21.78 -47.34
N ALA A 16 -12.22 22.37 -46.15
CA ALA A 16 -11.45 21.89 -45.00
C ALA A 16 -12.16 20.68 -44.38
N THR A 17 -11.64 19.48 -44.61
CA THR A 17 -12.08 18.26 -43.93
C THR A 17 -11.52 18.26 -42.50
N VAL A 18 -12.39 18.52 -41.53
CA VAL A 18 -12.05 18.39 -40.11
C VAL A 18 -12.07 16.91 -39.74
N ALA A 19 -10.92 16.27 -39.73
CA ALA A 19 -10.76 14.94 -39.15
C ALA A 19 -10.85 15.05 -37.62
N ALA A 20 -12.01 14.71 -37.05
CA ALA A 20 -12.15 14.55 -35.61
C ALA A 20 -11.34 13.33 -35.16
N ALA A 21 -10.18 13.58 -34.54
CA ALA A 21 -9.42 12.54 -33.87
C ALA A 21 -10.18 12.10 -32.62
N SER A 22 -10.86 10.96 -32.69
CA SER A 22 -11.42 10.28 -31.53
C SER A 22 -10.28 9.82 -30.62
N ALA A 23 -9.96 10.62 -29.61
CA ALA A 23 -9.05 10.22 -28.54
C ALA A 23 -9.72 9.10 -27.73
N SER A 24 -9.40 7.86 -28.08
CA SER A 24 -9.68 6.68 -27.28
C SER A 24 -8.88 6.79 -25.98
N THR A 25 -9.55 7.28 -24.93
CA THR A 25 -9.05 7.21 -23.56
C THR A 25 -9.09 5.76 -23.11
N ASN A 26 -8.01 5.02 -23.39
CA ASN A 26 -7.71 3.77 -22.71
C ASN A 26 -7.43 4.10 -21.24
N GLN A 27 -8.48 4.32 -20.46
CA GLN A 27 -8.40 4.17 -19.01
C GLN A 27 -8.22 2.69 -18.74
N THR A 28 -6.96 2.27 -18.67
CA THR A 28 -6.57 1.00 -18.08
C THR A 28 -7.12 0.97 -16.65
N LEU A 29 -8.25 0.28 -16.48
CA LEU A 29 -8.76 -0.12 -15.18
C LEU A 29 -7.64 -0.93 -14.51
N GLY A 30 -6.92 -0.32 -13.57
CA GLY A 30 -5.87 -1.00 -12.83
C GLY A 30 -6.42 -2.29 -12.23
N ALA A 31 -5.67 -3.39 -12.38
CA ALA A 31 -6.02 -4.66 -11.76
C ALA A 31 -6.25 -4.41 -10.27
N ARG A 32 -7.43 -4.81 -9.76
CA ARG A 32 -7.71 -4.72 -8.31
C ARG A 32 -6.66 -5.55 -7.59
N ALA A 33 -6.03 -4.97 -6.58
CA ALA A 33 -5.14 -5.72 -5.71
C ALA A 33 -5.86 -6.99 -5.23
N PRO A 34 -5.22 -8.17 -5.31
CA PRO A 34 -5.82 -9.39 -4.83
C PRO A 34 -6.10 -9.27 -3.33
N TRP A 35 -7.18 -9.93 -2.87
CA TRP A 35 -7.53 -9.94 -1.44
C TRP A 35 -6.39 -10.43 -0.55
N ALA A 36 -5.57 -11.36 -1.07
CA ALA A 36 -4.39 -11.87 -0.39
C ALA A 36 -3.36 -10.77 -0.06
N ASP A 37 -3.33 -9.67 -0.79
CA ASP A 37 -2.33 -8.59 -0.64
C ASP A 37 -2.98 -7.25 -0.25
N THR A 38 -4.24 -7.29 0.19
CA THR A 38 -4.98 -6.11 0.65
C THR A 38 -5.09 -6.07 2.16
N ILE A 39 -4.57 -4.99 2.77
CA ILE A 39 -4.76 -4.68 4.18
C ILE A 39 -5.71 -3.49 4.37
N TRP A 40 -6.18 -3.31 5.61
CA TRP A 40 -6.89 -2.12 6.06
C TRP A 40 -6.68 -1.90 7.54
N ILE A 41 -6.96 -0.67 7.98
CA ILE A 41 -7.08 -0.32 9.39
C ILE A 41 -8.36 0.49 9.53
N ASN A 42 -9.37 -0.06 10.21
CA ASN A 42 -10.60 0.66 10.56
C ASN A 42 -10.59 1.09 12.03
N GLY A 43 -10.01 0.24 12.88
CA GLY A 43 -9.87 0.45 14.31
C GLY A 43 -9.05 -0.67 14.97
N PRO A 44 -8.96 -0.70 16.31
CA PRO A 44 -8.15 -1.68 17.02
C PRO A 44 -8.62 -3.12 16.74
N ASP A 45 -9.91 -3.36 16.60
CA ASP A 45 -10.45 -4.73 16.45
C ASP A 45 -10.97 -5.03 15.03
N ASP A 46 -10.61 -4.18 14.08
CA ASP A 46 -10.87 -4.38 12.66
C ASP A 46 -9.72 -3.80 11.82
N PHE A 47 -8.77 -4.68 11.53
CA PHE A 47 -7.58 -4.41 10.73
C PHE A 47 -7.00 -5.70 10.17
N CYS A 48 -6.10 -5.54 9.20
CA CYS A 48 -5.24 -6.58 8.68
C CYS A 48 -3.77 -6.19 8.79
N MET A 49 -2.90 -7.19 8.69
CA MET A 49 -1.46 -7.08 8.59
C MET A 49 -0.93 -8.11 7.59
N ILE A 50 0.27 -7.93 7.08
CA ILE A 50 0.93 -8.88 6.19
C ILE A 50 1.85 -9.78 7.01
N MET A 51 1.85 -11.08 6.72
CA MET A 51 2.79 -12.02 7.32
C MET A 51 3.22 -13.06 6.28
N PRO A 52 4.29 -13.83 6.56
CA PRO A 52 4.64 -14.98 5.75
C PRO A 52 3.48 -15.97 5.63
N LYS A 53 3.26 -16.52 4.43
CA LYS A 53 2.20 -17.50 4.16
C LYS A 53 2.47 -18.83 4.87
N THR A 54 3.73 -19.24 4.88
CA THR A 54 4.29 -20.41 5.58
C THR A 54 5.29 -19.95 6.66
N ARG A 55 5.84 -20.88 7.44
CA ARG A 55 6.80 -20.54 8.50
C ARG A 55 8.17 -20.19 7.90
N MET A 56 8.59 -18.94 8.03
CA MET A 56 9.87 -18.40 7.54
C MET A 56 10.14 -17.02 8.17
N THR A 57 11.31 -16.45 7.91
CA THR A 57 11.61 -15.07 8.31
C THR A 57 10.79 -14.07 7.51
N ILE A 58 10.67 -12.84 8.01
CA ILE A 58 10.00 -11.75 7.30
C ILE A 58 10.70 -11.47 5.98
N GLY A 59 12.03 -11.28 5.99
CA GLY A 59 12.81 -11.04 4.78
C GLY A 59 12.72 -12.18 3.75
N ASP A 60 12.81 -13.45 4.18
CA ASP A 60 12.71 -14.59 3.26
C ASP A 60 11.33 -14.71 2.60
N SER A 61 10.30 -14.10 3.17
CA SER A 61 8.95 -14.15 2.63
C SER A 61 8.68 -13.14 1.52
N GLU A 62 9.58 -12.18 1.29
CA GLU A 62 9.41 -11.05 0.37
C GLU A 62 9.50 -11.41 -1.12
N TYR A 63 9.25 -12.67 -1.48
CA TYR A 63 9.08 -13.08 -2.88
C TYR A 63 7.60 -13.10 -3.28
N PRO A 64 7.27 -12.98 -4.59
CA PRO A 64 5.90 -13.10 -5.07
C PRO A 64 5.20 -14.38 -4.59
N GLY A 65 4.16 -14.24 -3.77
CA GLY A 65 3.37 -15.34 -3.21
C GLY A 65 3.87 -15.91 -1.87
N GLY A 66 4.98 -15.39 -1.33
CA GLY A 66 5.54 -15.76 -0.03
C GLY A 66 4.81 -15.15 1.17
N THR A 67 4.06 -14.09 0.94
CA THR A 67 3.27 -13.36 1.95
C THR A 67 1.78 -13.50 1.71
N ARG A 68 1.00 -13.09 2.72
CA ARG A 68 -0.47 -12.96 2.65
C ARG A 68 -0.95 -12.02 3.74
N SER A 69 -2.10 -11.39 3.50
CA SER A 69 -2.83 -10.56 4.46
C SER A 69 -3.57 -11.43 5.46
N TYR A 70 -3.40 -11.11 6.73
CA TYR A 70 -4.10 -11.69 7.87
C TYR A 70 -4.93 -10.63 8.53
N CYS A 71 -6.22 -10.89 8.68
CA CYS A 71 -7.18 -9.93 9.22
C CYS A 71 -7.78 -10.43 10.53
N THR A 72 -8.15 -9.49 11.40
CA THR A 72 -9.02 -9.76 12.55
C THR A 72 -10.40 -10.25 12.11
N LYS A 73 -10.88 -9.78 10.96
CA LYS A 73 -12.13 -10.20 10.30
C LYS A 73 -11.89 -10.39 8.80
N PRO A 74 -11.42 -11.57 8.36
CA PRO A 74 -11.14 -11.84 6.95
C PRO A 74 -12.39 -11.64 6.08
N ALA A 75 -12.26 -10.86 5.01
CA ALA A 75 -13.36 -10.61 4.07
C ALA A 75 -13.40 -11.63 2.93
N ASN A 76 -12.32 -12.40 2.75
CA ASN A 76 -12.18 -13.37 1.67
C ASN A 76 -11.35 -14.59 2.10
N PRO A 77 -11.63 -15.81 1.58
CA PRO A 77 -10.83 -17.01 1.86
C PRO A 77 -9.36 -16.93 1.42
N ALA A 78 -8.99 -15.94 0.61
CA ALA A 78 -7.60 -15.61 0.26
C ALA A 78 -6.88 -14.79 1.34
N GLN A 79 -7.55 -14.39 2.43
CA GLN A 79 -6.97 -13.74 3.61
C GLN A 79 -6.94 -14.69 4.81
N GLY A 80 -5.89 -14.64 5.62
CA GLY A 80 -5.81 -15.44 6.83
C GLY A 80 -6.49 -14.75 8.01
N GLN A 81 -6.75 -15.50 9.07
CA GLN A 81 -7.16 -14.93 10.36
C GLN A 81 -5.91 -14.56 11.17
N ILE A 82 -5.87 -13.35 11.74
CA ILE A 82 -4.85 -12.98 12.74
C ILE A 82 -4.96 -13.97 13.92
N PRO A 83 -3.87 -14.69 14.28
CA PRO A 83 -3.90 -15.62 15.40
C PRO A 83 -4.34 -14.95 16.70
N ALA A 84 -5.20 -15.63 17.45
CA ALA A 84 -5.58 -15.18 18.79
C ALA A 84 -4.34 -15.03 19.66
N GLY A 85 -4.26 -13.93 20.41
CA GLY A 85 -3.11 -13.63 21.27
C GLY A 85 -1.86 -13.16 20.52
N LEU A 86 -1.87 -13.03 19.19
CA LEU A 86 -0.75 -12.43 18.46
C LEU A 86 -0.50 -11.00 18.93
N TRP A 87 -1.51 -10.14 18.96
CA TRP A 87 -1.35 -8.79 19.48
C TRP A 87 -1.57 -8.78 21.00
N LYS A 88 -0.50 -8.60 21.78
CA LYS A 88 -0.57 -8.44 23.24
C LYS A 88 -1.15 -7.07 23.60
N ARG A 89 -0.68 -6.03 22.91
CA ARG A 89 -1.13 -4.64 23.04
C ARG A 89 -1.06 -3.96 21.69
N LYS A 90 -2.01 -3.08 21.41
CA LYS A 90 -2.11 -2.37 20.13
C LYS A 90 -2.79 -1.02 20.33
N TRP A 91 -2.30 -0.01 19.64
CA TRP A 91 -2.80 1.35 19.72
C TRP A 91 -3.04 1.90 18.32
N VAL A 92 -4.23 2.45 18.10
CA VAL A 92 -4.59 3.08 16.83
C VAL A 92 -4.47 4.60 16.96
N SER A 93 -3.87 5.23 15.95
CA SER A 93 -3.87 6.69 15.81
C SER A 93 -4.34 7.09 14.42
N LYS A 94 -5.16 8.15 14.36
CA LYS A 94 -5.62 8.82 13.13
C LYS A 94 -5.11 10.26 13.04
N ALA A 95 -4.08 10.60 13.81
CA ALA A 95 -3.45 11.92 13.77
C ALA A 95 -2.94 12.22 12.36
N ARG A 96 -3.05 13.47 11.91
CA ARG A 96 -2.55 13.87 10.57
C ARG A 96 -1.05 13.62 10.45
N GLY A 97 -0.61 13.30 9.23
CA GLY A 97 0.80 13.17 8.92
C GLY A 97 1.51 14.52 8.99
N LYS A 98 2.85 14.51 8.88
CA LYS A 98 3.66 15.74 8.83
C LYS A 98 3.28 16.61 7.63
N SER A 99 2.78 16.00 6.57
CA SER A 99 2.26 16.71 5.41
C SER A 99 0.87 17.34 5.61
N GLY A 100 0.19 17.07 6.73
CA GLY A 100 -1.23 17.42 6.97
C GLY A 100 -2.24 16.44 6.33
N ALA A 101 -1.78 15.50 5.52
CA ALA A 101 -2.63 14.48 4.90
C ALA A 101 -3.17 13.47 5.92
N ARG A 102 -4.22 12.72 5.53
CA ARG A 102 -4.73 11.65 6.38
C ARG A 102 -3.73 10.51 6.43
N GLN A 103 -3.64 9.92 7.60
CA GLN A 103 -2.99 8.64 7.82
C GLN A 103 -3.76 7.90 8.91
N ILE A 104 -3.52 6.60 9.01
CA ILE A 104 -3.91 5.79 10.15
C ILE A 104 -2.80 4.80 10.44
N GLN A 105 -2.55 4.54 11.72
CA GLN A 105 -1.54 3.57 12.12
C GLN A 105 -2.01 2.68 13.26
N ILE A 106 -1.44 1.47 13.31
CA ILE A 106 -1.40 0.60 14.47
C ILE A 106 0.06 0.49 14.90
N THR A 107 0.32 0.65 16.18
CA THR A 107 1.62 0.29 16.79
C THR A 107 1.37 -0.60 17.98
N GLY A 108 2.29 -1.51 18.29
CA GLY A 108 2.16 -2.28 19.51
C GLY A 108 3.09 -3.47 19.65
N CYS A 109 2.72 -4.33 20.60
CA CYS A 109 3.50 -5.47 21.01
C CYS A 109 2.80 -6.75 20.55
N ILE A 110 3.59 -7.66 19.99
CA ILE A 110 3.14 -8.96 19.52
C ILE A 110 3.71 -10.10 20.38
N ASN A 111 3.05 -11.26 20.31
CA ASN A 111 3.53 -12.55 20.77
C ASN A 111 3.79 -13.41 19.53
N PRO A 112 5.02 -13.45 19.00
CA PRO A 112 5.31 -14.20 17.78
C PRO A 112 4.98 -15.68 17.90
N SER A 113 5.13 -16.27 19.10
CA SER A 113 4.81 -17.67 19.39
C SER A 113 3.32 -18.00 19.24
N ALA A 114 2.42 -17.01 19.24
CA ALA A 114 1.01 -17.23 18.93
C ALA A 114 0.78 -17.51 17.43
N SER A 115 1.74 -17.19 16.57
CA SER A 115 1.69 -17.45 15.14
C SER A 115 2.53 -18.68 14.80
N LYS A 116 1.95 -19.62 14.05
CA LYS A 116 2.71 -20.75 13.48
C LYS A 116 3.68 -20.32 12.36
N ARG A 117 3.51 -19.10 11.83
CA ARG A 117 4.26 -18.56 10.68
C ARG A 117 5.47 -17.75 11.08
N LEU A 118 5.37 -17.02 12.19
CA LEU A 118 6.47 -16.18 12.66
C LEU A 118 7.52 -17.04 13.36
N ILE A 119 8.79 -16.68 13.14
CA ILE A 119 9.94 -17.24 13.84
C ILE A 119 10.25 -16.26 14.98
N PRO A 120 10.12 -16.65 16.27
CA PRO A 120 10.32 -15.71 17.38
C PRO A 120 11.72 -15.10 17.49
N SER A 121 12.73 -15.69 16.86
CA SER A 121 14.11 -15.18 16.86
C SER A 121 14.46 -14.38 15.60
N ASP A 122 13.49 -14.10 14.74
CA ASP A 122 13.69 -13.33 13.52
C ASP A 122 13.76 -11.83 13.84
N GLY A 123 14.79 -11.16 13.34
CA GLY A 123 15.00 -9.71 13.50
C GLY A 123 13.92 -8.87 12.82
N GLY A 124 13.15 -9.47 11.91
CA GLY A 124 12.02 -8.83 11.27
C GLY A 124 12.31 -8.31 9.87
N GLY A 125 11.44 -7.42 9.42
CA GLY A 125 11.53 -6.81 8.10
C GLY A 125 10.34 -5.89 7.81
N GLN A 126 10.33 -5.35 6.59
CA GLN A 126 9.33 -4.41 6.11
C GLN A 126 8.43 -5.04 5.04
N TYR A 127 7.14 -4.70 5.06
CA TYR A 127 6.24 -4.87 3.94
C TYR A 127 5.63 -3.52 3.58
N ASP A 128 5.50 -3.25 2.28
CA ASP A 128 5.04 -1.95 1.82
C ASP A 128 4.55 -2.00 0.36
N SER A 129 3.91 -0.92 -0.10
CA SER A 129 3.29 -0.86 -1.43
C SER A 129 4.23 -0.47 -2.59
N HIS A 130 5.51 -0.14 -2.32
CA HIS A 130 6.49 0.31 -3.33
C HIS A 130 7.89 -0.32 -3.17
N GLY A 131 8.09 -1.29 -2.28
CA GLY A 131 9.32 -2.06 -2.10
C GLY A 131 9.54 -3.12 -3.19
N GLY A 132 10.57 -3.94 -3.00
CA GLY A 132 10.89 -5.05 -3.89
C GLY A 132 11.45 -4.66 -5.27
N GLU A 133 11.82 -5.66 -6.05
CA GLU A 133 12.37 -5.47 -7.40
C GLU A 133 11.39 -4.71 -8.30
N GLY A 134 11.84 -3.56 -8.82
CA GLY A 134 11.04 -2.70 -9.70
C GLY A 134 10.07 -1.76 -8.98
N GLY A 135 10.11 -1.69 -7.64
CA GLY A 135 9.30 -0.76 -6.85
C GLY A 135 7.80 -1.08 -6.83
N LEU A 136 7.45 -2.36 -6.93
CA LEU A 136 6.07 -2.83 -7.10
C LEU A 136 5.39 -3.23 -5.77
N GLY A 137 6.06 -3.02 -4.65
CA GLY A 137 5.62 -3.46 -3.33
C GLY A 137 6.07 -4.87 -3.00
N ASN A 138 6.13 -5.15 -1.70
CA ASN A 138 6.36 -6.47 -1.13
C ASN A 138 5.29 -6.73 -0.06
N PRO A 139 4.24 -7.55 -0.35
CA PRO A 139 3.95 -8.24 -1.61
C PRO A 139 3.68 -7.32 -2.80
N ARG A 140 3.99 -7.80 -4.01
CA ARG A 140 3.74 -7.05 -5.26
C ARG A 140 2.27 -6.70 -5.43
N GLY A 141 2.00 -5.43 -5.68
CA GLY A 141 0.63 -4.90 -5.84
C GLY A 141 -0.17 -4.86 -4.55
N SER A 142 0.48 -4.99 -3.39
CA SER A 142 -0.18 -4.84 -2.10
C SER A 142 -0.67 -3.42 -1.88
N VAL A 143 -1.80 -3.29 -1.19
CA VAL A 143 -2.45 -2.00 -0.95
C VAL A 143 -3.01 -1.92 0.46
N CYS A 144 -3.07 -0.69 0.99
CA CYS A 144 -3.95 -0.39 2.11
C CYS A 144 -5.22 0.29 1.62
N LYS A 145 -6.36 -0.36 1.85
CA LYS A 145 -7.67 0.09 1.36
C LYS A 145 -7.98 1.50 1.83
N GLY A 146 -8.22 2.41 0.89
CA GLY A 146 -8.59 3.81 1.15
C GLY A 146 -7.43 4.77 1.38
N TYR A 147 -6.19 4.32 1.15
CA TYR A 147 -4.95 5.08 1.25
C TYR A 147 -4.07 4.82 0.02
N LYS A 148 -3.09 5.69 -0.24
CA LYS A 148 -2.24 5.60 -1.44
C LYS A 148 -1.00 4.73 -1.26
N VAL A 149 -0.53 4.63 -0.01
CA VAL A 149 0.72 3.97 0.36
C VAL A 149 0.59 3.42 1.76
N PHE A 150 1.27 2.32 2.05
CA PHE A 150 1.43 1.83 3.40
C PHE A 150 2.86 1.37 3.65
N VAL A 151 3.19 1.30 4.93
CA VAL A 151 4.41 0.66 5.42
C VAL A 151 4.04 -0.15 6.66
N GLU A 152 4.57 -1.35 6.74
CA GLU A 152 4.38 -2.30 7.83
C GLU A 152 5.72 -2.88 8.23
N LEU A 153 6.01 -2.96 9.52
CA LEU A 153 7.16 -3.68 10.03
C LEU A 153 6.69 -4.71 11.04
N VAL A 154 7.27 -5.90 10.94
CA VAL A 154 7.06 -7.01 11.87
C VAL A 154 8.42 -7.41 12.41
N GLU A 155 8.59 -7.32 13.73
CA GLU A 155 9.87 -7.56 14.43
C GLU A 155 9.67 -8.61 15.53
N PRO A 156 9.74 -9.89 15.17
CA PRO A 156 9.48 -10.98 16.09
C PRO A 156 10.41 -11.02 17.31
N ASP A 157 11.72 -10.87 17.13
CA ASP A 157 12.74 -11.00 18.18
C ASP A 157 12.55 -10.02 19.35
N VAL A 158 12.03 -8.84 19.08
CA VAL A 158 11.72 -7.78 20.05
C VAL A 158 10.23 -7.65 20.34
N GLY A 159 9.41 -8.58 19.82
CA GLY A 159 7.98 -8.70 20.13
C GLY A 159 7.17 -7.48 19.74
N ARG A 160 7.42 -6.89 18.57
CA ARG A 160 6.84 -5.62 18.12
C ARG A 160 6.35 -5.68 16.67
N ALA A 161 5.28 -4.94 16.37
CA ALA A 161 4.84 -4.70 15.01
C ALA A 161 4.15 -3.34 14.88
N CYS A 162 4.15 -2.80 13.67
CA CYS A 162 3.54 -1.52 13.35
C CYS A 162 3.10 -1.47 11.89
N ILE A 163 2.01 -0.75 11.63
CA ILE A 163 1.39 -0.62 10.30
C ILE A 163 0.93 0.82 10.18
N ARG A 164 1.22 1.48 9.06
CA ARG A 164 0.69 2.82 8.76
C ARG A 164 0.24 2.89 7.32
N CYS A 165 -0.95 3.42 7.10
CA CYS A 165 -1.48 3.76 5.78
C CYS A 165 -1.57 5.28 5.63
N CYS A 166 -1.13 5.82 4.50
CA CYS A 166 -1.01 7.25 4.26
C CYS A 166 -1.66 7.68 2.94
N ASP A 167 -2.24 8.88 2.91
CA ASP A 167 -2.63 9.54 1.65
C ASP A 167 -1.45 10.22 0.96
N ASN A 168 -0.41 10.58 1.73
CA ASN A 168 0.82 11.19 1.23
C ASN A 168 2.00 10.24 1.47
N PRO A 169 2.74 9.82 0.42
CA PRO A 169 3.92 8.97 0.55
C PRO A 169 4.99 9.50 1.52
N ARG A 170 5.08 10.84 1.71
CA ARG A 170 6.04 11.43 2.66
C ARG A 170 5.75 11.08 4.12
N ASP A 171 4.53 10.66 4.45
CA ASP A 171 4.13 10.27 5.81
C ASP A 171 4.36 8.76 6.09
N CYS A 172 4.65 7.97 5.05
CA CYS A 172 4.98 6.55 5.10
C CYS A 172 6.36 6.34 4.43
N PRO A 173 7.47 6.74 5.09
CA PRO A 173 8.80 6.56 4.53
C PRO A 173 9.17 5.08 4.43
N LEU A 174 9.78 4.70 3.31
CA LEU A 174 10.10 3.31 2.93
C LEU A 174 11.62 3.07 2.87
N GLN A 175 12.41 3.97 3.44
CA GLN A 175 13.88 3.95 3.35
C GLN A 175 14.57 3.57 4.67
N TYR A 176 13.82 3.04 5.63
CA TYR A 176 14.25 2.89 7.03
C TYR A 176 14.05 1.47 7.53
N ASP A 177 14.30 0.50 6.66
CA ASP A 177 13.80 -0.87 6.80
C ASP A 177 14.53 -1.65 7.90
N LEU A 178 15.73 -1.19 8.27
CA LEU A 178 16.55 -1.73 9.35
C LEU A 178 16.48 -0.92 10.66
N GLU A 179 15.80 0.24 10.67
CA GLU A 179 15.72 1.10 11.86
C GLU A 179 14.56 0.74 12.80
N GLY A 180 13.64 -0.08 12.29
CA GLY A 180 12.54 -0.64 13.04
C GLY A 180 11.38 0.31 13.36
N CYS A 181 10.34 -0.27 13.92
CA CYS A 181 9.02 0.31 14.15
C CYS A 181 9.05 1.67 14.85
N PRO A 182 9.81 1.89 15.96
CA PRO A 182 9.82 3.18 16.63
C PRO A 182 10.35 4.31 15.75
N LYS A 183 11.24 4.01 14.81
CA LYS A 183 11.79 4.98 13.88
C LYS A 183 10.85 5.22 12.70
N VAL A 184 10.39 4.16 12.04
CA VAL A 184 9.54 4.27 10.83
C VAL A 184 8.15 4.80 11.15
N ILE A 185 7.54 4.22 12.19
CA ILE A 185 6.20 4.57 12.66
C ILE A 185 6.28 4.98 14.13
N PRO A 186 6.61 6.25 14.45
CA PRO A 186 6.54 6.73 15.82
C PRO A 186 5.16 6.48 16.43
N GLY A 187 5.15 5.98 17.67
CA GLY A 187 3.92 5.57 18.35
C GLY A 187 4.22 4.87 19.67
N ARG A 188 3.25 4.07 20.12
CA ARG A 188 3.32 3.36 21.40
C ARG A 188 3.86 1.96 21.22
N TYR A 189 4.90 1.66 21.99
CA TYR A 189 5.61 0.38 22.05
C TYR A 189 5.95 0.01 23.50
N ASP A 190 5.26 0.62 24.47
CA ASP A 190 5.54 0.43 25.89
C ASP A 190 5.39 -1.04 26.30
N GLY A 191 6.49 -1.63 26.76
CA GLY A 191 6.57 -3.00 27.28
C GLY A 191 6.56 -4.12 26.24
N CYS A 192 6.94 -3.85 25.00
CA CYS A 192 7.20 -4.93 24.03
C CYS A 192 8.45 -5.70 24.44
N ARG A 193 8.30 -7.02 24.64
CA ARG A 193 9.30 -8.01 25.02
C ARG A 193 8.80 -9.39 24.61
#